data_AF-A0A2V7UEX0-F1
#
_entry.id   AF-A0A2V7UEX0-F1
#
_cell.length_a   1.000
_cell.length_b   1.000
_cell.length_c   1.000
_cell.angle_alpha   90.00
_cell.angle_beta   90.00
_cell.angle_gamma   90.00
#
_symmetry.space_group_name_H-M   'P 1'
#
loop_
_entity.id
_entity.type
_entity.pdbx_description
1 polymer ?
#
loop_
_entity_poly.entity_id
_entity_poly.type
_entity_poly.pdbx_seq_one_letter_code
_entity_poly.pdbx_strand_id
1 'polypeptide(L)'
;MPPGFSGRGPMEGSRSGRAGIRGTWALAALVALGMFVWVAIPVVLIRPFEAQTPLGIALAYELRQKAPAVTLGGLVLLLPLLVRLARHVTRGWQWVPLVLLAALGGFPAWFARQNHFEWMFHPLSDPTYAPATLVQSVDDRDMVVAVEIGGDAVAWPVRQMGYHHIVQDKVGGVPVVSTY
;
A
#
# COMPACT_ATOMS: atom_id res chain seq x y z
N MET A 1 5.68 76.07 -19.90
CA MET A 1 6.27 74.79 -20.36
C MET A 1 6.30 73.81 -19.19
N PRO A 2 5.54 72.71 -19.22
CA PRO A 2 5.69 71.63 -18.25
C PRO A 2 6.69 70.56 -18.76
N PRO A 3 7.55 69.97 -17.92
CA PRO A 3 8.32 68.80 -18.30
C PRO A 3 7.49 67.52 -18.11
N GLY A 4 7.67 66.59 -19.04
CA GLY A 4 6.78 65.46 -19.29
C GLY A 4 6.78 64.33 -18.26
N PHE A 5 5.63 63.66 -18.19
CA PHE A 5 5.46 62.35 -17.57
C PHE A 5 6.27 61.31 -18.36
N SER A 6 7.31 60.74 -17.75
CA SER A 6 7.95 59.51 -18.25
C SER A 6 7.10 58.31 -17.84
N GLY A 7 6.52 57.64 -18.85
CA GLY A 7 5.79 56.40 -18.69
C GLY A 7 6.69 55.31 -18.12
N ARG A 8 6.35 54.82 -16.93
CA ARG A 8 6.95 53.62 -16.33
C ARG A 8 6.41 52.42 -17.12
N GLY A 9 7.26 51.80 -17.96
CA GLY A 9 6.90 50.61 -18.74
C GLY A 9 6.46 49.43 -17.86
N PRO A 10 5.67 48.47 -18.39
CA PRO A 10 5.09 47.41 -17.58
C PRO A 10 6.19 46.45 -17.08
N MET A 11 6.16 46.16 -15.78
CA MET A 11 7.05 45.21 -15.11
C MET A 11 6.86 43.78 -15.66
N GLU A 12 7.74 43.35 -16.56
CA GLU A 12 7.69 42.04 -17.24
C GLU A 12 8.29 40.87 -16.41
N GLY A 13 8.64 41.10 -15.14
CA GLY A 13 9.36 40.13 -14.30
C GLY A 13 8.51 39.08 -13.55
N SER A 14 7.17 39.10 -13.61
CA SER A 14 6.34 38.28 -12.69
C SER A 14 5.76 36.98 -13.26
N ARG A 15 5.87 36.74 -14.57
CA ARG A 15 5.29 35.56 -15.23
C ARG A 15 6.21 34.33 -15.20
N SER A 16 7.53 34.51 -15.37
CA SER A 16 8.51 33.42 -15.37
C SER A 16 8.61 32.71 -14.01
N GLY A 17 8.62 33.45 -12.90
CA GLY A 17 8.65 32.88 -11.55
C GLY A 17 7.38 32.08 -11.19
N ARG A 18 6.20 32.54 -11.63
CA ARG A 18 4.92 31.83 -11.41
C ARG A 18 4.79 30.57 -12.27
N ALA A 19 5.33 30.55 -13.48
CA ALA A 19 5.40 29.34 -14.29
C ALA A 19 6.33 28.29 -13.65
N GLY A 20 7.48 28.71 -13.11
CA GLY A 20 8.44 27.81 -12.45
C GLY A 20 7.89 27.11 -11.20
N ILE A 21 7.13 27.82 -10.36
CA ILE A 21 6.55 27.20 -9.15
C ILE A 21 5.42 26.22 -9.49
N ARG A 22 4.58 26.53 -10.48
CA ARG A 22 3.53 25.61 -10.95
C ARG A 22 4.13 24.31 -11.50
N GLY A 23 5.21 24.41 -12.26
CA GLY A 23 5.96 23.23 -12.72
C GLY A 23 6.54 22.41 -11.57
N THR A 24 7.01 23.07 -10.49
CA THR A 24 7.51 22.39 -9.29
C THR A 24 6.40 21.59 -8.59
N TRP A 25 5.19 22.15 -8.48
CA TRP A 25 4.03 21.43 -7.95
C TRP A 25 3.69 20.18 -8.78
N ALA A 26 3.63 20.34 -10.11
CA ALA A 26 3.32 19.23 -11.01
C ALA A 26 4.38 18.12 -10.92
N LEU A 27 5.67 18.48 -10.91
CA LEU A 27 6.75 17.51 -10.78
C LEU A 27 6.72 16.77 -9.44
N ALA A 28 6.52 17.50 -8.33
CA ALA A 28 6.39 16.88 -7.01
C ALA A 28 5.21 15.90 -6.94
N ALA A 29 4.07 16.27 -7.53
CA ALA A 29 2.91 15.39 -7.64
C ALA A 29 3.19 14.14 -8.49
N LEU A 30 3.86 14.28 -9.63
CA LEU A 30 4.22 13.15 -10.49
C LEU A 30 5.18 12.18 -9.79
N VAL A 31 6.19 12.69 -9.08
CA VAL A 31 7.13 11.85 -8.31
C VAL A 31 6.40 11.12 -7.19
N ALA A 32 5.62 11.83 -6.37
CA ALA A 32 4.88 11.23 -5.26
C ALA A 32 3.85 10.19 -5.75
N LEU A 33 3.10 10.50 -6.80
CA LEU A 33 2.15 9.57 -7.41
C LEU A 33 2.85 8.36 -8.02
N GLY A 34 3.97 8.56 -8.72
CA GLY A 34 4.76 7.47 -9.29
C GLY A 34 5.27 6.50 -8.22
N MET A 35 5.76 7.03 -7.10
CA MET A 35 6.14 6.22 -5.93
C MET A 35 4.95 5.44 -5.36
N PHE A 36 3.80 6.09 -5.22
CA PHE A 36 2.59 5.45 -4.71
C PHE A 36 2.09 4.34 -5.62
N VAL A 37 1.99 4.60 -6.93
CA VAL A 37 1.58 3.61 -7.92
C VAL A 37 2.54 2.42 -7.94
N TRP A 38 3.85 2.66 -7.84
CA TRP A 38 4.86 1.58 -7.79
C TRP A 38 4.59 0.58 -6.65
N VAL A 39 4.23 1.07 -5.47
CA VAL A 39 3.96 0.20 -4.31
C VAL A 39 2.53 -0.35 -4.30
N ALA A 40 1.57 0.33 -4.94
CA ALA A 40 0.18 -0.09 -5.00
C ALA A 40 -0.06 -1.24 -6.00
N ILE A 41 0.67 -1.27 -7.13
CA ILE A 41 0.50 -2.31 -8.15
C ILE A 41 0.69 -3.73 -7.57
N PRO A 42 1.78 -4.04 -6.84
CA PRO A 42 1.93 -5.36 -6.23
C PRO A 42 0.74 -5.74 -5.35
N VAL A 43 0.23 -4.82 -4.51
CA VAL A 43 -0.89 -5.05 -3.60
C VAL A 43 -2.15 -5.51 -4.37
N VAL A 44 -2.41 -4.90 -5.52
CA VAL A 44 -3.56 -5.27 -6.37
C VAL A 44 -3.32 -6.59 -7.09
N LEU A 45 -2.11 -6.82 -7.60
CA LEU A 45 -1.77 -8.01 -8.39
C LEU A 45 -1.70 -9.29 -7.55
N ILE A 46 -1.28 -9.19 -6.29
CA ILE A 46 -1.15 -10.34 -5.38
C ILE A 46 -2.18 -10.31 -4.25
N ARG A 47 -3.36 -9.74 -4.53
CA ARG A 47 -4.50 -9.80 -3.62
C ARG A 47 -4.88 -11.26 -3.35
N PRO A 48 -5.25 -11.61 -2.10
CA PRO A 48 -5.68 -12.96 -1.78
C PRO A 48 -7.03 -13.29 -2.41
N PHE A 49 -7.33 -14.58 -2.52
CA PHE A 49 -8.62 -15.14 -2.93
C PHE A 49 -9.07 -14.83 -4.37
N GLU A 50 -8.16 -14.35 -5.22
CA GLU A 50 -8.39 -14.07 -6.64
C GLU A 50 -7.37 -14.82 -7.48
N ALA A 51 -7.78 -15.27 -8.66
CA ALA A 51 -6.90 -16.03 -9.54
C ALA A 51 -5.76 -15.14 -10.06
N GLN A 52 -4.52 -15.59 -9.84
CA GLN A 52 -3.31 -14.86 -10.23
C GLN A 52 -2.76 -15.39 -11.56
N THR A 53 -2.25 -14.50 -12.39
CA THR A 53 -1.60 -14.88 -13.66
C THR A 53 -0.08 -14.97 -13.50
N PRO A 54 0.62 -15.82 -14.27
CA PRO A 54 2.08 -15.92 -14.20
C PRO A 54 2.79 -14.57 -14.41
N LEU A 55 2.31 -13.77 -15.38
CA LEU A 55 2.85 -12.44 -15.65
C LEU A 55 2.57 -11.47 -14.49
N GLY A 56 1.37 -11.50 -13.92
CA GLY A 56 1.00 -10.64 -12.80
C GLY A 56 1.89 -10.88 -11.59
N ILE A 57 2.20 -12.15 -11.30
CA ILE A 57 3.11 -12.53 -10.22
C ILE A 57 4.54 -12.07 -10.49
N ALA A 58 5.06 -12.36 -11.68
CA ALA A 58 6.41 -11.93 -12.05
C ALA A 58 6.58 -10.40 -11.93
N LEU A 59 5.62 -9.64 -12.46
CA LEU A 59 5.62 -8.18 -12.37
C LEU A 59 5.52 -7.69 -10.92
N ALA A 60 4.62 -8.27 -10.12
CA ALA A 60 4.45 -7.88 -8.72
C ALA A 60 5.72 -8.09 -7.90
N TYR A 61 6.41 -9.22 -8.09
CA TYR A 61 7.66 -9.53 -7.41
C TYR A 61 8.80 -8.58 -7.84
N GLU A 62 8.94 -8.33 -9.14
CA GLU A 62 9.92 -7.38 -9.67
C GLU A 62 9.74 -5.97 -9.08
N LEU A 63 8.50 -5.47 -9.08
CA LEU A 63 8.18 -4.16 -8.51
C LEU A 63 8.42 -4.13 -7.00
N ARG A 64 7.98 -5.16 -6.27
CA ARG A 64 8.15 -5.27 -4.81
C ARG A 64 9.62 -5.33 -4.41
N GLN A 65 10.44 -6.10 -5.12
CA GLN A 65 11.88 -6.22 -4.82
C GLN A 65 12.60 -4.88 -5.02
N LYS A 66 12.22 -4.11 -6.04
CA LYS A 66 12.83 -2.81 -6.36
C LYS A 66 12.22 -1.63 -5.58
N ALA A 67 11.06 -1.82 -4.95
CA ALA A 67 10.32 -0.75 -4.28
C ALA A 67 11.14 0.03 -3.24
N PRO A 68 11.97 -0.59 -2.37
CA PRO A 68 12.79 0.18 -1.41
C PRO A 68 13.77 1.15 -2.07
N ALA A 69 14.42 0.73 -3.16
CA ALA A 69 15.38 1.55 -3.89
C ALA A 69 14.68 2.64 -4.70
N VAL A 70 13.59 2.30 -5.40
CA VAL A 70 12.81 3.25 -6.20
C VAL A 70 12.19 4.34 -5.33
N THR A 71 11.58 3.96 -4.20
CA THR A 71 10.99 4.94 -3.29
C THR A 71 12.04 5.80 -2.59
N LEU A 72 13.22 5.25 -2.28
CA LEU A 72 14.34 6.05 -1.77
C LEU A 72 14.83 7.07 -2.80
N GLY A 73 15.02 6.65 -4.06
CA GLY A 73 15.35 7.57 -5.15
C GLY A 73 14.28 8.64 -5.36
N GLY A 74 13.01 8.25 -5.30
CA GLY A 74 11.86 9.16 -5.33
C GLY A 74 11.89 10.19 -4.20
N LEU A 75 12.23 9.80 -2.96
CA LEU A 75 12.40 10.74 -1.85
C LEU A 75 13.56 11.73 -2.08
N VAL A 76 14.70 11.25 -2.58
CA VAL A 76 15.85 12.11 -2.91
C VAL A 76 15.46 13.19 -3.93
N LEU A 77 14.59 12.84 -4.88
CA LEU A 77 14.05 13.81 -5.85
C LEU A 77 12.95 14.70 -5.26
N LEU A 78 12.07 14.17 -4.41
CA LEU A 78 10.90 14.86 -3.88
C LEU A 78 11.27 15.90 -2.80
N LEU A 79 12.20 15.58 -1.90
CA LEU A 79 12.60 16.46 -0.79
C LEU A 79 13.02 17.87 -1.23
N PRO A 80 13.94 18.06 -2.21
CA PRO A 80 14.31 19.40 -2.65
C PRO A 80 13.13 20.16 -3.29
N LEU A 81 12.21 19.47 -3.95
CA LEU A 81 10.99 20.08 -4.49
C LEU A 81 10.09 20.56 -3.36
N LEU A 82 9.86 19.75 -2.33
CA LEU A 82 9.07 20.12 -1.15
C LEU A 82 9.69 21.31 -0.41
N VAL A 83 11.01 21.31 -0.21
CA VAL A 83 11.73 22.44 0.42
C VAL A 83 11.56 23.71 -0.41
N ARG A 84 11.68 23.62 -1.75
CA ARG A 84 11.47 24.77 -2.64
C ARG A 84 10.03 25.29 -2.56
N LEU A 85 9.04 24.39 -2.56
CA LEU A 85 7.63 24.76 -2.44
C LEU A 85 7.33 25.40 -1.09
N ALA A 86 7.83 24.83 0.01
CA ALA A 86 7.68 25.35 1.38
C ALA A 86 8.18 26.80 1.50
N ARG A 87 9.34 27.10 0.90
CA ARG A 87 9.91 28.47 0.88
C ARG A 87 9.05 29.49 0.13
N HIS A 88 8.14 29.04 -0.72
CA HIS A 88 7.23 29.89 -1.50
C HIS A 88 5.77 29.83 -1.00
N VAL A 89 5.52 29.15 0.12
CA VAL A 89 4.22 29.19 0.77
C VAL A 89 4.01 30.57 1.37
N THR A 90 2.95 31.25 0.94
CA THR A 90 2.58 32.60 1.41
C THR A 90 1.23 32.60 2.12
N ARG A 91 0.39 31.60 1.88
CA ARG A 91 -0.94 31.46 2.48
C ARG A 91 -1.06 30.12 3.20
N GLY A 92 -1.71 30.13 4.37
CA GLY A 92 -1.89 28.94 5.21
C GLY A 92 -2.46 27.72 4.46
N TRP A 93 -3.46 27.94 3.60
CA TRP A 93 -4.08 26.86 2.82
C TRP A 93 -3.13 26.13 1.86
N GLN A 94 -2.01 26.74 1.47
CA GLN A 94 -1.02 26.11 0.58
C GLN A 94 -0.19 25.04 1.32
N TRP A 95 -0.19 25.03 2.65
CA TRP A 95 0.40 23.95 3.44
C TRP A 95 -0.36 22.63 3.27
N VAL A 96 -1.68 22.68 3.07
CA VAL A 96 -2.50 21.46 2.91
C VAL A 96 -2.00 20.59 1.75
N PRO A 97 -1.93 21.07 0.49
CA PRO A 97 -1.43 20.25 -0.61
C PRO A 97 0.05 19.88 -0.45
N LEU A 98 0.86 20.72 0.22
CA LEU A 98 2.27 20.41 0.47
C LEU A 98 2.43 19.22 1.42
N VAL A 99 1.67 19.21 2.52
CA VAL A 99 1.63 18.11 3.50
C VAL A 99 1.08 16.85 2.85
N LEU A 100 0.04 16.96 2.01
CA LEU A 100 -0.49 15.82 1.26
C LEU A 100 0.57 15.22 0.32
N LEU A 101 1.35 16.04 -0.38
CA LEU A 101 2.45 15.54 -1.23
C LEU A 101 3.56 14.89 -0.40
N ALA A 102 3.91 15.48 0.75
CA ALA A 102 4.89 14.90 1.66
C ALA A 102 4.42 13.55 2.19
N ALA A 103 3.15 13.43 2.59
CA ALA A 103 2.53 12.18 3.02
C ALA A 103 2.48 11.15 1.87
N LEU A 104 2.06 11.56 0.67
CA LEU A 104 1.97 10.70 -0.50
C LEU A 104 3.33 10.18 -0.97
N GLY A 105 4.42 10.91 -0.74
CA GLY A 105 5.79 10.42 -0.98
C GLY A 105 6.39 9.64 0.19
N GLY A 106 6.13 10.07 1.42
CA GLY A 106 6.65 9.43 2.63
C GLY A 106 6.02 8.05 2.89
N PHE A 107 4.70 7.93 2.69
CA PHE A 107 3.97 6.68 2.92
C PHE A 107 4.51 5.52 2.06
N PRO A 108 4.68 5.63 0.72
CA PRO A 108 5.26 4.57 -0.08
C PRO A 108 6.67 4.17 0.34
N ALA A 109 7.51 5.13 0.76
CA ALA A 109 8.86 4.83 1.22
C ALA A 109 8.86 4.03 2.53
N TRP A 110 7.98 4.37 3.48
CA TRP A 110 7.77 3.55 4.68
C TRP A 110 7.18 2.18 4.32
N PHE A 111 6.12 2.17 3.51
CA PHE A 111 5.35 0.97 3.14
C PHE A 111 6.20 -0.05 2.36
N ALA A 112 7.09 0.41 1.47
CA ALA A 112 8.00 -0.46 0.72
C ALA A 112 8.95 -1.29 1.59
N ARG A 113 9.09 -0.95 2.88
CA ARG A 113 9.92 -1.67 3.86
C ARG A 113 9.10 -2.54 4.81
N GLN A 114 7.77 -2.53 4.69
CA GLN A 114 6.87 -3.33 5.51
C GLN A 114 6.51 -4.62 4.78
N ASN A 115 6.39 -5.71 5.52
CA ASN A 115 5.77 -6.92 5.02
C ASN A 115 4.27 -6.93 5.35
N HIS A 116 3.48 -6.16 4.60
CA HIS A 116 2.04 -6.03 4.88
C HIS A 116 1.24 -7.33 4.76
N PHE A 117 1.79 -8.39 4.13
CA PHE A 117 1.18 -9.72 4.14
C PHE A 117 1.13 -10.34 5.53
N GLU A 118 2.07 -10.01 6.42
CA GLU A 118 2.02 -10.47 7.82
C GLU A 118 0.86 -9.85 8.59
N TRP A 119 0.36 -8.69 8.17
CA TRP A 119 -0.83 -8.09 8.77
C TRP A 119 -2.12 -8.75 8.27
N MET A 120 -2.05 -9.42 7.13
CA MET A 120 -3.21 -10.06 6.51
C MET A 120 -3.46 -11.45 7.08
N PHE A 121 -2.42 -12.14 7.55
CA PHE A 121 -2.51 -13.51 8.05
C PHE A 121 -2.27 -13.54 9.56
N HIS A 122 -3.34 -13.36 10.33
CA HIS A 122 -3.27 -13.47 11.79
C HIS A 122 -3.22 -14.94 12.22
N PRO A 123 -2.36 -15.33 13.17
CA PRO A 123 -2.38 -16.68 13.73
C PRO A 123 -3.74 -16.99 14.40
N LEU A 124 -4.21 -18.23 14.24
CA LEU A 124 -5.34 -18.75 15.01
C LEU A 124 -4.80 -19.36 16.31
N SER A 125 -4.92 -18.65 17.43
CA SER A 125 -4.38 -19.08 18.72
C SER A 125 -5.23 -20.15 19.41
N ASP A 126 -6.56 -20.01 19.33
CA ASP A 126 -7.52 -20.87 20.02
C ASP A 126 -8.62 -21.31 19.05
N PRO A 127 -8.38 -22.38 18.26
CA PRO A 127 -9.40 -22.92 17.37
C PRO A 127 -10.60 -23.42 18.19
N THR A 128 -11.80 -22.97 17.81
CA THR A 128 -13.06 -23.46 18.40
C THR A 128 -13.91 -24.13 17.33
N TYR A 129 -14.64 -25.16 17.73
CA TYR A 129 -15.46 -25.97 16.82
C TYR A 129 -16.95 -25.71 17.02
N ALA A 130 -17.69 -25.83 15.92
CA ALA A 130 -19.14 -25.91 15.94
C ALA A 130 -19.58 -27.13 15.11
N PRO A 131 -20.71 -27.77 15.46
CA PRO A 131 -21.33 -28.78 14.61
C PRO A 131 -21.51 -28.26 13.19
N ALA A 132 -21.26 -29.10 12.18
CA ALA A 132 -21.38 -28.72 10.77
C ALA A 132 -22.75 -28.11 10.43
N THR A 133 -23.82 -28.59 11.09
CA THR A 133 -25.19 -28.08 10.93
C THR A 133 -25.39 -26.64 11.38
N LEU A 134 -24.48 -26.08 12.18
CA LEU A 134 -24.54 -24.70 12.69
C LEU A 134 -23.60 -23.74 11.94
N VAL A 135 -22.72 -24.26 11.07
CA VAL A 135 -21.75 -23.45 10.33
C VAL A 135 -22.33 -23.04 8.98
N GLN A 136 -22.76 -21.78 8.86
CA GLN A 136 -23.32 -21.24 7.61
C GLN A 136 -22.26 -20.68 6.64
N SER A 137 -21.01 -20.56 7.08
CA SER A 137 -19.93 -19.98 6.28
C SER A 137 -19.20 -20.98 5.38
N VAL A 138 -19.64 -22.24 5.39
CA VAL A 138 -19.01 -23.37 4.68
C VAL A 138 -20.10 -24.08 3.90
N ASP A 139 -19.98 -24.09 2.57
CA ASP A 139 -20.91 -24.79 1.69
C ASP A 139 -20.52 -26.29 1.58
N ASP A 140 -21.48 -27.16 1.23
CA ASP A 140 -21.24 -28.60 1.04
C ASP A 140 -20.15 -28.95 0.01
N ARG A 141 -19.79 -27.99 -0.86
CA ARG A 141 -18.75 -28.14 -1.89
C ARG A 141 -17.41 -27.54 -1.48
N ASP A 142 -17.33 -26.92 -0.31
CA ASP A 142 -16.08 -26.33 0.17
C ASP A 142 -15.11 -27.43 0.58
N MET A 143 -13.86 -27.26 0.16
CA MET A 143 -12.80 -28.18 0.54
C MET A 143 -12.42 -27.98 2.00
N VAL A 144 -12.27 -29.09 2.73
CA VAL A 144 -11.85 -29.11 4.13
C VAL A 144 -10.62 -30.01 4.30
N VAL A 145 -9.77 -29.69 5.26
CA VAL A 145 -8.79 -30.62 5.80
C VAL A 145 -9.43 -31.30 7.00
N ALA A 146 -9.70 -32.60 6.88
CA ALA A 146 -10.30 -33.41 7.94
C ALA A 146 -9.26 -34.27 8.64
N VAL A 147 -9.38 -34.38 9.96
CA VAL A 147 -8.54 -35.23 10.80
C VAL A 147 -9.42 -36.01 11.76
N GLU A 148 -9.19 -37.31 11.86
CA GLU A 148 -9.82 -38.19 12.83
C GLU A 148 -8.75 -38.94 13.63
N ILE A 149 -8.76 -38.78 14.96
CA ILE A 149 -7.84 -39.46 15.87
C ILE A 149 -8.64 -39.99 17.05
N GLY A 150 -8.63 -41.32 17.27
CA GLY A 150 -9.27 -41.93 18.43
C GLY A 150 -10.80 -41.76 18.48
N GLY A 151 -11.45 -41.56 17.33
CA GLY A 151 -12.89 -41.30 17.22
C GLY A 151 -13.28 -39.82 17.35
N ASP A 152 -12.35 -38.93 17.67
CA ASP A 152 -12.55 -37.49 17.60
C ASP A 152 -12.24 -37.01 16.17
N ALA A 153 -13.25 -36.44 15.50
CA ALA A 153 -13.15 -35.94 14.14
C ALA A 153 -13.36 -34.42 14.09
N VAL A 154 -12.46 -33.73 13.38
CA VAL A 154 -12.53 -32.29 13.11
C VAL A 154 -12.32 -32.01 11.63
N ALA A 155 -12.85 -30.90 11.15
CA ALA A 155 -12.67 -30.44 9.77
C ALA A 155 -12.42 -28.93 9.74
N TRP A 156 -11.35 -28.52 9.08
CA TRP A 156 -11.00 -27.12 8.89
C TRP A 156 -11.23 -26.71 7.43
N PRO A 157 -12.09 -25.71 7.16
CA PRO A 157 -12.30 -25.21 5.81
C PRO A 157 -11.01 -24.61 5.25
N VAL A 158 -10.62 -25.04 4.05
CA VAL A 158 -9.41 -24.56 3.37
C VAL A 158 -9.46 -23.04 3.17
N ARG A 159 -10.63 -22.47 2.93
CA ARG A 159 -10.82 -21.01 2.83
C ARG A 159 -10.40 -20.28 4.11
N GLN A 160 -10.71 -20.83 5.29
CA GLN A 160 -10.32 -20.27 6.58
C GLN A 160 -8.84 -20.53 6.89
N MET A 161 -8.35 -21.73 6.58
CA MET A 161 -6.92 -22.05 6.68
C MET A 161 -6.08 -21.18 5.74
N GLY A 162 -6.60 -20.76 4.59
CA GLY A 162 -5.95 -19.80 3.71
C GLY A 162 -5.77 -18.41 4.33
N TYR A 163 -6.49 -18.06 5.39
CA TYR A 163 -6.29 -16.82 6.14
C TYR A 163 -5.37 -16.99 7.36
N HIS A 164 -5.47 -18.12 8.07
CA HIS A 164 -4.66 -18.36 9.27
C HIS A 164 -3.35 -19.13 9.02
N HIS A 165 -3.23 -19.75 7.85
CA HIS A 165 -2.14 -20.58 7.31
C HIS A 165 -1.78 -21.84 8.11
N ILE A 166 -1.88 -21.79 9.44
CA ILE A 166 -1.56 -22.89 10.34
C ILE A 166 -2.66 -22.99 11.38
N VAL A 167 -3.16 -24.20 11.59
CA VAL A 167 -4.02 -24.53 12.72
C VAL A 167 -3.23 -25.41 13.69
N GLN A 168 -3.04 -24.90 14.91
CA GLN A 168 -2.43 -25.65 16.01
C GLN A 168 -3.55 -26.11 16.94
N ASP A 169 -3.74 -27.42 17.06
CA ASP A 169 -4.87 -27.97 17.80
C ASP A 169 -4.51 -29.27 18.55
N LYS A 170 -5.46 -29.80 19.33
CA LYS A 170 -5.42 -31.14 19.91
C LYS A 170 -6.67 -31.92 19.52
N VAL A 171 -6.50 -32.96 18.71
CA VAL A 171 -7.58 -33.86 18.29
C VAL A 171 -7.40 -35.19 19.01
N GLY A 172 -8.42 -35.68 19.73
CA GLY A 172 -8.26 -36.90 20.53
C GLY A 172 -7.19 -36.79 21.62
N GLY A 173 -6.90 -35.57 22.10
CA GLY A 173 -5.80 -35.29 23.03
C GLY A 173 -4.39 -35.30 22.40
N VAL A 174 -4.27 -35.60 21.11
CA VAL A 174 -3.00 -35.61 20.37
C VAL A 174 -2.76 -34.23 19.75
N PRO A 175 -1.62 -33.57 20.01
CA PRO A 175 -1.27 -32.31 19.34
C PRO A 175 -1.14 -32.50 17.83
N VAL A 176 -1.82 -31.67 17.06
CA VAL A 176 -1.80 -31.66 15.60
C VAL A 176 -1.49 -30.25 15.11
N VAL A 177 -0.69 -30.18 14.04
CA VAL A 177 -0.46 -28.95 13.28
C VAL A 177 -0.91 -29.22 11.85
N SER A 178 -1.90 -28.46 11.39
CA SER A 178 -2.49 -28.60 10.05
C SER A 178 -2.18 -27.39 9.18
N THR A 179 -1.88 -27.64 7.90
CA THR A 179 -1.57 -26.65 6.86
C THR A 179 -2.14 -27.11 5.51
N TYR A 180 -2.27 -26.19 4.54
CA TYR A 180 -2.84 -26.46 3.20
C TYR A 180 -2.02 -25.80 2.09
#